data_AF-A0A819PIS7-F1
#
_entry.id   AF-A0A819PIS7-F1
#
_cell.length_a   1.000
_cell.length_b   1.000
_cell.length_c   1.000
_cell.angle_alpha   90.00
_cell.angle_beta   90.00
_cell.angle_gamma   90.00
#
_symmetry.space_group_name_H-M   'P 1'
#
loop_
_entity.id
_entity.type
_entity.pdbx_description
1 polymer ?
#
loop_
_entity_poly.entity_id
_entity_poly.type
_entity_poly.pdbx_seq_one_letter_code
_entity_poly.pdbx_strand_id
1 'polypeptide(L)'
;FQQYPKLFIYDYKLIELNFDFLFNEMNIKRQYLINYPPILKQSFQQLRTRCLYLKYIKRNQFDPTKSNFISLKNLCLKTNDLFCQYVTKTSIQHYLNFMKTL
;
A
#
# COMPACT_ATOMS: atom_id res chain seq x y z
N PHE A 1 7.74 -5.22 16.00
CA PHE A 1 6.38 -5.79 16.21
C PHE A 1 5.86 -5.66 17.64
N GLN A 2 6.69 -5.66 18.70
CA GLN A 2 6.25 -5.49 20.10
C GLN A 2 5.39 -4.23 20.36
N GLN A 3 5.63 -3.14 19.62
CA GLN A 3 4.84 -1.90 19.70
C GLN A 3 3.44 -1.98 19.06
N TYR A 4 3.11 -3.10 18.39
CA TYR A 4 1.84 -3.29 17.68
C TYR A 4 1.16 -4.59 18.11
N PRO A 5 0.76 -4.73 19.38
CA PRO A 5 0.21 -5.98 19.93
C PRO A 5 -1.07 -6.43 19.20
N LYS A 6 -1.84 -5.49 18.64
CA LYS A 6 -3.05 -5.76 17.85
C LYS A 6 -2.81 -6.60 16.58
N LEU A 7 -1.56 -6.73 16.11
CA LEU A 7 -1.25 -7.61 14.99
C LEU A 7 -1.40 -9.09 15.34
N PHE A 8 -1.11 -9.48 16.58
CA PHE A 8 -1.21 -10.88 17.02
C PHE A 8 -2.66 -11.36 17.19
N ILE A 9 -3.62 -10.43 17.22
CA ILE A 9 -5.05 -10.71 17.37
C ILE A 9 -5.77 -10.59 16.02
N TYR A 10 -5.11 -10.01 15.01
CA TYR A 10 -5.69 -9.84 13.68
C TYR A 10 -5.69 -11.16 12.91
N ASP A 11 -6.50 -11.23 11.85
CA ASP A 11 -6.53 -12.40 10.97
C ASP A 11 -5.13 -12.66 10.38
N TYR A 12 -4.53 -13.78 10.80
CA TYR A 12 -3.21 -14.21 10.36
C TYR A 12 -3.16 -14.38 8.83
N LYS A 13 -4.22 -14.90 8.20
CA LYS A 13 -4.26 -15.11 6.76
C LYS A 13 -4.18 -13.78 6.00
N LEU A 14 -4.86 -12.75 6.48
CA LEU A 14 -4.77 -11.40 5.89
C LEU A 14 -3.37 -10.81 6.05
N ILE A 15 -2.74 -10.98 7.21
CA ILE A 15 -1.39 -10.48 7.47
C ILE A 15 -0.38 -11.17 6.55
N GLU A 16 -0.44 -12.49 6.45
CA GLU A 16 0.43 -13.30 5.59
C GLU A 16 0.24 -12.92 4.12
N LEU A 17 -1.02 -12.85 3.65
CA LEU A 17 -1.35 -12.44 2.28
C LEU A 17 -0.83 -11.04 1.95
N ASN A 18 -1.04 -10.07 2.84
CA ASN A 18 -0.51 -8.71 2.64
C ASN A 18 1.02 -8.69 2.68
N PHE A 19 1.65 -9.49 3.54
CA PHE A 19 3.10 -9.57 3.64
C PHE A 19 3.71 -10.12 2.34
N ASP A 20 3.20 -11.25 1.86
CA ASP A 20 3.69 -11.90 0.64
C ASP A 20 3.51 -10.99 -0.58
N PHE A 21 2.36 -10.35 -0.72
CA PHE A 21 2.12 -9.39 -1.80
C PHE A 21 3.11 -8.22 -1.76
N LEU A 22 3.31 -7.58 -0.59
CA LEU A 22 4.20 -6.44 -0.49
C LEU A 22 5.68 -6.81 -0.67
N PHE A 23 6.09 -7.93 -0.08
CA PHE A 23 7.49 -8.36 -0.08
C PHE A 23 7.88 -9.03 -1.40
N ASN A 24 7.11 -10.02 -1.86
CA ASN A 24 7.45 -10.82 -3.04
C ASN A 24 7.00 -10.14 -4.35
N GLU A 25 5.74 -9.67 -4.43
CA GLU A 25 5.22 -9.11 -5.69
C GLU A 25 5.62 -7.64 -5.89
N MET A 26 5.55 -6.82 -4.83
CA MET A 26 5.88 -5.39 -4.90
C MET A 26 7.35 -5.07 -4.62
N ASN A 27 8.16 -6.08 -4.26
CA ASN A 27 9.60 -5.94 -3.95
C ASN A 27 9.89 -4.89 -2.87
N ILE A 28 8.99 -4.72 -1.91
CA ILE A 28 9.19 -3.80 -0.78
C ILE A 28 10.11 -4.47 0.23
N LYS A 29 11.21 -3.80 0.59
CA LYS A 29 12.17 -4.34 1.57
C LYS A 29 11.49 -4.59 2.91
N ARG A 30 11.80 -5.73 3.53
CA ARG A 30 11.28 -6.15 4.85
C ARG A 30 11.42 -5.06 5.92
N GLN A 31 12.54 -4.33 5.92
CA GLN A 31 12.79 -3.23 6.86
C GLN A 31 11.69 -2.15 6.81
N TYR A 32 11.14 -1.84 5.63
CA TYR A 32 10.08 -0.84 5.49
C TYR A 32 8.75 -1.34 6.07
N LEU A 33 8.46 -2.64 5.93
CA LEU A 33 7.30 -3.28 6.55
C LEU A 33 7.41 -3.32 8.08
N ILE A 34 8.61 -3.56 8.61
CA ILE A 34 8.88 -3.52 10.06
C ILE A 34 8.71 -2.10 10.63
N ASN A 35 9.08 -1.08 9.84
CA ASN A 35 8.94 0.33 10.24
C ASN A 35 7.48 0.82 10.21
N TYR A 36 6.62 0.21 9.38
CA TYR A 36 5.19 0.52 9.37
C TYR A 36 4.31 -0.75 9.31
N PRO A 37 4.28 -1.56 10.38
CA PRO A 37 3.49 -2.79 10.44
C PRO A 37 1.97 -2.64 10.23
N PRO A 38 1.32 -1.49 10.54
CA PRO A 38 -0.12 -1.33 10.31
C PRO A 38 -0.59 -1.57 8.87
N ILE A 39 0.30 -1.47 7.87
CA ILE A 39 -0.05 -1.78 6.48
C ILE A 39 -0.53 -3.23 6.28
N LEU A 40 -0.03 -4.17 7.09
CA LEU A 40 -0.39 -5.59 7.00
C LEU A 40 -1.83 -5.88 7.43
N LYS A 41 -2.51 -4.91 8.04
CA LYS A 41 -3.92 -5.01 8.46
C LYS A 41 -4.88 -4.35 7.46
N GLN A 42 -4.38 -3.74 6.40
CA GLN A 42 -5.23 -3.09 5.41
C GLN A 42 -6.04 -4.13 4.64
N SER A 43 -7.18 -3.70 4.09
CA SER A 43 -7.92 -4.52 3.14
C SER A 43 -7.00 -4.89 1.97
N PHE A 44 -6.85 -6.18 1.70
CA PHE A 44 -6.00 -6.68 0.62
C PHE A 44 -6.41 -6.09 -0.73
N GLN A 45 -7.71 -6.02 -1.03
CA GLN A 45 -8.22 -5.46 -2.28
C GLN A 45 -7.85 -3.99 -2.44
N GLN A 46 -7.98 -3.19 -1.37
CA GLN A 46 -7.61 -1.77 -1.41
C GLN A 46 -6.09 -1.60 -1.58
N LEU A 47 -5.30 -2.37 -0.81
CA LEU A 47 -3.85 -2.31 -0.84
C LEU A 47 -3.31 -2.71 -2.23
N ARG A 48 -3.78 -3.85 -2.76
CA ARG A 48 -3.42 -4.37 -4.07
C ARG A 48 -3.75 -3.37 -5.17
N THR A 49 -4.99 -2.89 -5.22
CA THR A 49 -5.43 -1.88 -6.20
C THR A 49 -4.55 -0.64 -6.18
N ARG A 50 -4.25 -0.09 -5.00
CA ARG A 50 -3.42 1.12 -4.87
C ARG A 50 -1.98 0.89 -5.33
N CYS A 51 -1.39 -0.25 -4.97
CA CYS A 51 -0.05 -0.62 -5.40
C CYS A 51 0.03 -0.81 -6.92
N LEU A 52 -0.94 -1.52 -7.51
CA LEU A 52 -1.03 -1.73 -8.95
C LEU A 52 -1.26 -0.42 -9.71
N TYR A 53 -2.09 0.47 -9.19
CA TYR A 53 -2.30 1.78 -9.80
C TYR A 53 -1.03 2.63 -9.78
N LEU A 54 -0.29 2.64 -8.66
CA LEU A 54 1.01 3.32 -8.60
C LEU A 54 2.01 2.73 -9.60
N LYS A 55 2.00 1.42 -9.82
CA LYS A 55 2.82 0.77 -10.86
C LYS A 55 2.37 1.20 -12.26
N TYR A 56 1.06 1.24 -12.52
CA TYR A 56 0.47 1.67 -13.79
C TYR A 56 0.89 3.10 -14.16
N ILE A 57 0.84 4.05 -13.21
CA ILE A 57 1.26 5.44 -13.43
C ILE A 57 2.77 5.67 -13.24
N LYS A 58 3.57 4.61 -13.08
CA LYS A 58 5.03 4.65 -12.87
C LYS A 58 5.48 5.49 -11.67
N ARG A 59 4.70 5.47 -10.58
CA ARG A 59 4.99 6.14 -9.30
C ARG A 59 5.20 5.18 -8.13
N ASN A 60 5.46 3.90 -8.37
CA ASN A 60 5.66 2.88 -7.33
C ASN A 60 7.06 2.92 -6.69
N GLN A 61 7.50 4.09 -6.20
CA GLN A 61 8.76 4.23 -5.47
C GLN A 61 8.55 4.14 -3.96
N PHE A 62 8.96 3.03 -3.35
CA PHE A 62 8.86 2.81 -1.90
C PHE A 62 10.20 2.93 -1.16
N ASP A 63 11.27 3.32 -1.85
CA ASP A 63 12.59 3.55 -1.24
C ASP A 63 12.71 5.00 -0.73
N PRO A 64 12.86 5.25 0.59
CA PRO A 64 12.94 6.60 1.16
C PRO A 64 14.17 7.40 0.71
N THR A 65 15.18 6.74 0.14
CA THR A 65 16.39 7.38 -0.38
C THR A 65 16.24 7.88 -1.81
N LYS A 66 15.14 7.54 -2.49
CA LYS A 66 14.90 7.88 -3.90
C LYS A 66 13.87 8.99 -4.03
N SER A 67 13.98 9.78 -5.10
CA SER A 67 13.01 10.82 -5.44
C SER A 67 11.62 10.21 -5.68
N ASN A 68 10.58 11.00 -5.43
CA ASN A 68 9.18 10.57 -5.51
C ASN A 68 8.80 9.42 -4.56
N PHE A 69 9.52 9.28 -3.44
CA PHE A 69 9.21 8.31 -2.40
C PHE A 69 7.74 8.42 -1.93
N ILE A 70 7.08 7.26 -1.88
CA ILE A 70 5.75 7.09 -1.33
C ILE A 70 5.86 6.24 -0.07
N SER A 71 5.48 6.81 1.06
CA SER A 71 5.43 6.07 2.32
C SER A 71 4.33 5.00 2.31
N LEU A 72 4.55 3.91 3.03
CA LEU A 72 3.53 2.87 3.24
C LEU A 72 2.27 3.41 3.93
N LYS A 73 2.41 4.45 4.75
CA LYS A 73 1.28 5.16 5.37
C LYS A 73 0.35 5.81 4.32
N ASN A 74 0.90 6.32 3.22
CA ASN A 74 0.13 6.93 2.14
C ASN A 74 -0.79 5.91 1.43
N LEU A 75 -0.40 4.63 1.39
CA LEU A 75 -1.23 3.54 0.88
C LEU A 75 -2.43 3.24 1.78
N CYS A 76 -2.42 3.71 3.03
CA CYS A 76 -3.46 3.46 4.04
C CYS A 76 -4.43 4.64 4.20
N LEU A 77 -4.42 5.62 3.28
CA LEU A 77 -5.35 6.75 3.34
C LEU A 77 -6.80 6.28 3.29
N LYS A 78 -7.68 6.91 4.08
CA LYS A 78 -9.04 6.40 4.29
C LYS A 78 -9.88 6.36 3.01
N THR A 79 -9.78 7.38 2.17
CA THR A 79 -10.61 7.52 0.96
C THR A 79 -9.78 7.53 -0.32
N ASN A 80 -10.43 7.19 -1.43
CA ASN A 80 -9.81 7.25 -2.75
C ASN A 80 -9.50 8.69 -3.17
N ASP A 81 -10.33 9.66 -2.78
CA ASP A 81 -10.10 11.09 -3.02
C ASP A 81 -8.79 11.56 -2.39
N LEU A 82 -8.58 11.25 -1.10
CA LEU A 82 -7.35 11.61 -0.40
C LEU A 82 -6.13 10.94 -1.04
N PHE A 83 -6.27 9.66 -1.42
CA PHE A 83 -5.20 8.96 -2.12
C PHE A 83 -4.86 9.62 -3.47
N CYS A 84 -5.87 9.99 -4.25
CA CYS A 84 -5.67 10.63 -5.54
C CYS A 84 -5.07 12.04 -5.39
N GLN A 85 -5.60 12.84 -4.48
CA GLN A 85 -5.19 14.22 -4.23
C GLN A 85 -3.78 14.32 -3.66
N TYR A 86 -3.42 13.47 -2.69
CA TYR A 86 -2.16 13.60 -1.96
C TYR A 86 -1.04 12.70 -2.49
N VAL A 87 -1.36 11.55 -3.07
CA VAL A 87 -0.37 10.52 -3.43
C VAL A 87 -0.13 10.45 -4.93
N THR A 88 -1.18 10.19 -5.70
CA THR A 88 -1.04 9.89 -7.14
C THR A 88 -0.99 11.15 -7.99
N LYS A 89 -1.59 12.25 -7.50
CA LYS A 89 -1.80 13.51 -8.23
C LYS A 89 -2.55 13.30 -9.55
N THR A 90 -3.49 12.36 -9.55
CA THR A 90 -4.38 12.06 -10.69
C THR A 90 -5.83 12.40 -10.32
N SER A 91 -6.71 12.52 -11.31
CA SER A 91 -8.15 12.62 -11.03
C SER A 91 -8.68 11.34 -10.40
N ILE A 92 -9.70 11.45 -9.55
CA ILE A 92 -10.38 10.27 -8.99
C ILE A 92 -11.03 9.41 -10.09
N GLN A 93 -11.56 10.05 -11.15
CA GLN A 93 -12.15 9.34 -12.28
C GLN A 93 -11.15 8.42 -12.99
N HIS A 94 -9.91 8.87 -13.18
CA HIS A 94 -8.86 8.04 -13.78
C HIS A 94 -8.55 6.81 -12.91
N TYR A 95 -8.49 6.99 -11.58
CA TYR A 95 -8.33 5.87 -10.64
C TYR A 95 -9.51 4.90 -10.67
N LEU A 96 -10.75 5.40 -10.64
CA LEU A 96 -11.96 4.57 -10.70
C LEU A 96 -12.08 3.80 -12.01
N ASN A 97 -11.67 4.41 -13.13
CA ASN A 97 -11.63 3.71 -14.42
C ASN A 97 -10.59 2.59 -14.41
N PHE A 98 -9.41 2.83 -13.84
CA PHE A 98 -8.41 1.78 -13.65
C PHE A 98 -8.94 0.64 -12.77
N MET A 99 -9.65 0.93 -11.68
CA MET A 99 -10.23 -0.09 -10.81
C MET A 99 -11.17 -1.06 -11.54
N LYS A 100 -11.85 -0.60 -12.61
CA LYS A 100 -12.73 -1.45 -13.43
C LYS A 100 -11.97 -2.40 -14.36
N THR A 101 -10.65 -2.23 -14.50
CA THR A 101 -9.79 -3.05 -15.37
C THR A 101 -9.04 -4.17 -14.64
N LEU A 102 -9.17 -4.21 -13.30
CA LEU A 102 -8.57 -5.23 -12.43
C LEU A 102 -9.55 -6.36 -12.14
#